data_AF-A0A8C9PYG4-F1
#
_entry.id   AF-A0A8C9PYG4-F1
#
_cell.length_a   1.000
_cell.length_b   1.000
_cell.length_c   1.000
_cell.angle_alpha   90.00
_cell.angle_beta   90.00
_cell.angle_gamma   90.00
#
_symmetry.space_group_name_H-M   'P 1'
#
loop_
_entity.id
_entity.type
_entity.pdbx_description
1 polymer ?
#
loop_
_entity_poly.entity_id
_entity_poly.type
_entity_poly.pdbx_seq_one_letter_code
_entity_poly.pdbx_strand_id
1 'polypeptide(L)'
;MTKLSDGLLLSLLKVLLLPLAPAPAQESTSASTPGSPLSPSEYERFFALLTPTWKAETTCRLRATHGCRNPTLVQLDQYENHGLVPDGAVCSDLPYASWFESFCQFTHYRCSNHVYYAKRVRCSQPVSILSPNTYKEVEVAAEVAPTTMTSPFLSHITGETFQSQDVGHW
;
A
#
# COMPACT_ATOMS: atom_id res chain seq x y z
N MET A 1 48.16 9.71 -66.38
CA MET A 1 47.64 8.52 -65.69
C MET A 1 47.44 8.89 -64.22
N THR A 2 46.22 9.27 -63.83
CA THR A 2 45.84 9.54 -62.44
C THR A 2 44.90 8.43 -61.98
N LYS A 3 45.36 7.58 -61.06
CA LYS A 3 44.52 6.59 -60.38
C LYS A 3 43.63 7.34 -59.38
N LEU A 4 42.32 7.34 -59.63
CA LEU A 4 41.33 7.72 -58.64
C LEU A 4 41.13 6.54 -57.67
N SER A 5 41.25 6.84 -56.38
CA SER A 5 41.19 5.89 -55.28
C SER A 5 39.77 5.39 -55.07
N ASP A 6 39.56 4.09 -55.32
CA ASP A 6 38.32 3.33 -55.05
C ASP A 6 37.87 3.37 -53.57
N GLY A 7 38.69 3.89 -52.66
CA GLY A 7 38.38 3.95 -51.23
C GLY A 7 37.32 5.00 -50.85
N LEU A 8 37.13 6.06 -51.65
CA LEU A 8 36.22 7.15 -51.28
C LEU A 8 34.75 6.78 -51.57
N LEU A 9 34.48 6.04 -52.64
CA LEU A 9 33.11 5.64 -53.03
C LEU A 9 32.50 4.62 -52.05
N LEU A 10 33.31 3.71 -51.51
CA LEU A 10 32.87 2.69 -50.54
C LEU A 10 32.50 3.29 -49.16
N SER A 11 33.04 4.46 -48.81
CA SER A 11 32.75 5.13 -47.54
C SER A 11 31.36 5.80 -47.54
N LEU A 12 30.97 6.41 -48.66
CA LEU A 12 29.67 7.09 -48.79
C LEU A 12 28.49 6.12 -48.84
N LEU A 13 28.66 4.95 -49.46
CA LEU A 13 27.62 3.91 -49.54
C LEU A 13 27.24 3.30 -48.18
N LYS A 14 28.13 3.38 -47.18
CA LYS A 14 27.90 2.78 -45.86
C LYS A 14 27.09 3.67 -44.91
N VAL A 15 26.93 4.95 -45.25
CA VAL A 15 26.11 5.92 -44.50
C VAL A 15 24.64 5.86 -44.95
N LEU A 16 24.36 5.44 -46.18
CA LEU A 16 23.01 5.42 -46.75
C LEU A 16 22.18 4.18 -46.35
N LEU A 17 22.77 3.22 -45.65
CA LEU A 17 22.16 1.95 -45.24
C LEU A 17 21.95 1.84 -43.73
N LEU A 18 21.77 2.97 -43.02
CA LEU A 18 21.28 2.90 -41.64
C LEU A 18 19.85 2.34 -41.65
N PRO A 19 19.58 1.23 -40.93
CA PRO A 19 18.22 0.78 -40.70
C PRO A 19 17.47 1.91 -40.00
N LEU A 20 16.33 2.29 -40.56
CA LEU A 20 15.36 3.14 -39.89
C LEU A 20 14.94 2.39 -38.62
N ALA A 21 15.51 2.76 -37.48
CA ALA A 21 15.16 2.17 -36.20
C ALA A 21 13.64 2.36 -36.01
N PRO A 22 12.90 1.32 -35.61
CA PRO A 22 11.52 1.51 -35.22
C PRO A 22 11.49 2.57 -34.13
N ALA A 23 10.69 3.61 -34.33
CA ALA A 23 10.39 4.57 -33.27
C ALA A 23 10.06 3.79 -31.99
N PRO A 24 10.55 4.20 -30.81
CA PRO A 24 10.15 3.55 -29.57
C PRO A 24 8.63 3.54 -29.57
N ALA A 25 8.06 2.33 -29.62
CA ALA A 25 6.64 2.12 -29.44
C ALA A 25 6.28 2.93 -28.20
N GLN A 26 5.42 3.93 -28.39
CA GLN A 26 4.97 4.77 -27.29
C GLN A 26 4.43 3.80 -26.24
N GLU A 27 5.21 3.62 -25.17
CA GLU A 27 4.83 2.92 -23.97
C GLU A 27 3.47 3.47 -23.64
N SER A 28 2.43 2.68 -23.93
CA SER A 28 1.06 3.11 -23.79
C SER A 28 0.96 3.47 -22.33
N THR A 29 0.98 4.78 -22.05
CA THR A 29 1.01 5.32 -20.70
C THR A 29 -0.40 5.10 -20.21
N SER A 30 -0.67 3.85 -19.91
CA SER A 30 -1.86 3.35 -19.26
C SER A 30 -1.87 4.15 -17.99
N ALA A 31 -2.75 5.15 -17.90
CA ALA A 31 -2.74 6.10 -16.82
C ALA A 31 -2.75 5.30 -15.50
N SER A 32 -1.63 5.32 -14.78
CA SER A 32 -1.47 4.49 -13.60
C SER A 32 -2.51 4.92 -12.58
N THR A 33 -3.32 3.97 -12.10
CA THR A 33 -4.41 4.28 -11.18
C THR A 33 -3.81 4.85 -9.89
N PRO A 34 -4.19 6.07 -9.46
CA PRO A 34 -3.70 6.63 -8.21
C PRO A 34 -3.94 5.67 -7.04
N GLY A 35 -2.93 5.48 -6.20
CA GLY A 35 -3.01 4.58 -5.06
C GLY A 35 -2.92 3.09 -5.40
N SER A 36 -2.75 2.71 -6.66
CA SER A 36 -2.38 1.34 -7.02
C SER A 36 -0.89 1.07 -6.77
N PRO A 37 -0.48 -0.18 -6.48
CA PRO A 37 0.93 -0.54 -6.38
C PRO A 37 1.64 -0.40 -7.72
N LEU A 38 2.93 -0.11 -7.70
CA LEU A 38 3.78 -0.08 -8.90
C LEU A 38 3.83 -1.45 -9.59
N SER A 39 3.99 -1.44 -10.91
CA SER A 39 4.42 -2.61 -11.68
C SER A 39 5.87 -3.00 -11.37
N PRO A 40 6.33 -4.21 -11.74
CA PRO A 40 7.72 -4.62 -11.51
C PRO A 40 8.78 -3.65 -12.07
N SER A 41 8.59 -3.14 -13.29
CA SER A 41 9.52 -2.19 -13.93
C SER A 41 9.45 -0.77 -13.33
N GLU A 42 8.31 -0.37 -12.78
CA GLU A 42 8.18 0.85 -12.00
C GLU A 42 8.90 0.73 -10.65
N TYR A 43 8.81 -0.43 -9.98
CA TYR A 43 9.58 -0.69 -8.75
C TYR A 43 11.09 -0.63 -8.98
N GLU A 44 11.59 -1.17 -10.09
CA GLU A 44 13.02 -1.07 -10.44
C GLU A 44 13.47 0.40 -10.53
N ARG A 45 12.68 1.24 -11.22
CA ARG A 45 12.95 2.68 -11.32
C ARG A 45 12.82 3.40 -9.98
N PHE A 46 11.82 3.04 -9.17
CA PHE A 46 11.63 3.59 -7.83
C PHE A 46 12.80 3.26 -6.91
N PHE A 47 13.20 1.99 -6.82
CA PHE A 47 14.30 1.54 -5.96
C PHE A 47 15.67 2.05 -6.42
N ALA A 48 15.83 2.41 -7.69
CA ALA A 48 17.04 3.10 -8.14
C ALA A 48 17.27 4.43 -7.40
N LEU A 49 16.20 5.13 -6.98
CA LEU A 49 16.32 6.35 -6.16
C LEU A 49 16.88 6.07 -4.76
N LEU A 50 16.58 4.88 -4.23
CA LEU A 50 17.00 4.41 -2.90
C LEU A 50 18.28 3.55 -2.93
N THR A 51 18.88 3.40 -4.11
CA THR A 51 20.10 2.63 -4.33
C THR A 51 21.30 3.58 -4.47
N PRO A 52 22.46 3.25 -3.84
CA PRO A 52 22.73 2.07 -3.02
C PRO A 52 22.15 2.16 -1.61
N THR A 53 22.22 1.07 -0.85
CA THR A 53 21.54 0.85 0.46
C THR A 53 21.65 2.00 1.46
N TRP A 54 22.76 2.76 1.49
CA TRP A 54 22.90 3.90 2.41
C TRP A 54 21.84 5.00 2.18
N LYS A 55 21.29 5.12 0.96
CA LYS A 55 20.18 6.04 0.68
C LYS A 55 18.87 5.55 1.30
N ALA A 56 18.61 4.25 1.21
CA ALA A 56 17.48 3.63 1.90
C ALA A 56 17.60 3.79 3.43
N GLU A 57 18.78 3.53 3.99
CA GLU A 57 19.08 3.72 5.41
C GLU A 57 18.86 5.18 5.86
N THR A 58 19.32 6.14 5.06
CA THR A 58 19.12 7.57 5.33
C THR A 58 17.64 7.94 5.33
N THR A 59 16.88 7.43 4.35
CA THR A 59 15.42 7.62 4.26
C THR A 59 14.72 6.99 5.47
N CYS A 60 15.16 5.80 5.88
CA CYS A 60 14.64 5.11 7.05
C CYS A 60 14.94 5.85 8.35
N ARG A 61 16.13 6.44 8.50
CA ARG A 61 16.44 7.30 9.64
C ARG A 61 15.53 8.52 9.69
N LEU A 62 15.30 9.18 8.54
CA LEU A 62 14.36 10.31 8.45
C LEU A 62 12.95 9.89 8.88
N ARG A 63 12.50 8.69 8.48
CA ARG A 63 11.20 8.14 8.88
C ARG A 63 11.14 7.85 10.37
N ALA A 64 12.20 7.30 10.96
CA ALA A 64 12.27 7.03 12.39
C ALA A 64 12.22 8.31 13.23
N THR A 65 12.83 9.42 12.77
CA THR A 65 12.90 10.66 13.54
C THR A 65 11.72 11.62 13.33
N HIS A 66 11.11 11.62 12.14
CA HIS A 66 10.04 12.57 11.79
C HIS A 66 8.69 11.90 11.49
N GLY A 67 8.65 10.57 11.41
CA GLY A 67 7.47 9.83 11.00
C GLY A 67 7.09 10.02 9.53
N CYS A 68 6.06 9.30 9.09
CA CYS A 68 5.61 9.28 7.69
C CYS A 68 5.04 10.61 7.18
N ARG A 69 4.71 11.56 8.06
CA ARG A 69 4.16 12.88 7.69
C ARG A 69 5.22 13.90 7.27
N ASN A 70 6.51 13.54 7.35
CA ASN A 70 7.57 14.40 6.84
C ASN A 70 7.36 14.67 5.33
N PRO A 71 7.38 15.93 4.85
CA PRO A 71 7.07 16.25 3.45
C PRO A 71 7.89 15.50 2.41
N THR A 72 9.19 15.28 2.69
CA THR A 72 10.07 14.51 1.80
C THR A 72 9.64 13.04 1.71
N LEU A 73 9.21 12.45 2.82
CA LEU A 73 8.71 11.08 2.84
C LEU A 73 7.33 10.97 2.19
N VAL A 74 6.47 11.96 2.38
CA VAL A 74 5.16 12.01 1.70
C VAL A 74 5.35 12.03 0.18
N GLN A 75 6.30 12.82 -0.34
CA GLN A 75 6.59 12.85 -1.77
C GLN A 75 7.10 11.49 -2.29
N LEU A 76 7.99 10.84 -1.54
CA LEU A 76 8.49 9.52 -1.90
C LEU A 76 7.38 8.46 -1.86
N ASP A 77 6.54 8.49 -0.82
CA ASP A 77 5.44 7.56 -0.62
C ASP A 77 4.37 7.76 -1.71
N GLN A 78 4.06 9.00 -2.09
CA GLN A 78 3.20 9.30 -3.23
C GLN A 78 3.80 8.77 -4.53
N TYR A 79 5.11 8.94 -4.75
CA TYR A 79 5.78 8.41 -5.93
C TYR A 79 5.72 6.87 -5.99
N GLU A 80 5.86 6.16 -4.86
CA GLU A 80 5.67 4.70 -4.79
C GLU A 80 4.21 4.25 -5.04
N ASN A 81 3.23 5.16 -4.95
CA ASN A 81 1.81 4.81 -5.03
C ASN A 81 1.06 5.61 -6.11
N HIS A 82 1.72 5.93 -7.22
CA HIS A 82 1.10 6.65 -8.35
C HIS A 82 0.42 7.97 -7.94
N GLY A 83 1.08 8.74 -7.08
CA GLY A 83 0.65 10.07 -6.64
C GLY A 83 -0.30 10.08 -5.45
N LEU A 84 -0.84 8.94 -5.01
CA LEU A 84 -1.77 8.87 -3.88
C LEU A 84 -1.35 7.76 -2.92
N VAL A 85 -0.98 8.10 -1.69
CA VAL A 85 -0.76 7.08 -0.65
C VAL A 85 -2.11 6.46 -0.29
N PRO A 86 -2.26 5.12 -0.33
CA PRO A 86 -3.53 4.47 -0.03
C PRO A 86 -3.94 4.69 1.42
N ASP A 87 -5.22 4.98 1.63
CA ASP A 87 -5.84 4.95 2.93
C ASP A 87 -6.12 3.50 3.34
N GLY A 88 -5.82 3.16 4.60
CA GLY A 88 -6.05 1.83 5.15
C GLY A 88 -5.02 0.79 4.73
N ALA A 89 -5.41 -0.48 4.85
CA ALA A 89 -4.46 -1.58 4.80
C ALA A 89 -3.90 -1.85 3.40
N VAL A 90 -2.65 -2.30 3.38
CA VAL A 90 -1.88 -2.61 2.16
C VAL A 90 -1.30 -4.02 2.25
N CYS A 91 -1.08 -4.66 1.10
CA CYS A 91 -0.46 -5.97 1.03
C CYS A 91 0.97 -5.87 0.51
N SER A 92 1.83 -6.80 0.91
CA SER A 92 3.25 -6.83 0.50
C SER A 92 3.64 -8.17 -0.12
N ASP A 93 4.79 -8.18 -0.80
CA ASP A 93 5.42 -9.39 -1.33
C ASP A 93 6.22 -10.20 -0.29
N LEU A 94 6.15 -9.83 0.99
CA LEU A 94 6.86 -10.53 2.06
C LEU A 94 6.15 -11.84 2.43
N PRO A 95 6.90 -12.95 2.63
CA PRO A 95 6.31 -14.26 2.92
C PRO A 95 5.59 -14.34 4.26
N TYR A 96 6.06 -13.61 5.27
CA TYR A 96 5.54 -13.68 6.66
C TYR A 96 4.84 -12.39 7.12
N ALA A 97 4.77 -11.38 6.25
CA ALA A 97 4.16 -10.08 6.55
C ALA A 97 3.36 -9.61 5.34
N SER A 98 2.36 -10.40 4.97
CA SER A 98 1.61 -10.23 3.72
C SER A 98 0.69 -9.00 3.71
N TRP A 99 0.41 -8.40 4.87
CA TRP A 99 -0.44 -7.22 5.00
C TRP A 99 -0.01 -6.32 6.15
N PHE A 100 -0.40 -5.05 6.06
CA PHE A 100 -0.14 -4.01 7.06
C PHE A 100 -1.36 -3.09 7.15
N GLU A 101 -1.66 -2.57 8.33
CA GLU A 101 -2.82 -1.69 8.57
C GLU A 101 -2.76 -0.36 7.80
N SER A 102 -1.55 0.07 7.42
CA SER A 102 -1.34 1.26 6.61
C SER A 102 -0.03 1.20 5.83
N PHE A 103 0.08 2.02 4.77
CA PHE A 103 1.34 2.20 4.05
C PHE A 103 2.47 2.73 4.94
N CYS A 104 2.14 3.59 5.91
CA CYS A 104 3.11 4.08 6.89
C CYS A 104 3.68 2.92 7.74
N GLN A 105 2.83 1.97 8.16
CA GLN A 105 3.29 0.83 8.94
C GLN A 105 4.17 -0.11 8.10
N PHE A 106 3.79 -0.35 6.83
CA PHE A 106 4.60 -1.15 5.90
C PHE A 106 6.01 -0.57 5.69
N THR A 107 6.09 0.73 5.45
CA THR A 107 7.39 1.41 5.25
C THR A 107 8.23 1.44 6.52
N HIS A 108 7.62 1.60 7.69
CA HIS A 108 8.31 1.42 8.98
C HIS A 108 8.85 -0.02 9.13
N TYR A 109 8.05 -1.03 8.82
CA TYR A 109 8.48 -2.42 8.86
C TYR A 109 9.68 -2.68 7.95
N ARG A 110 9.67 -2.14 6.72
CA ARG A 110 10.80 -2.21 5.79
C ARG A 110 12.08 -1.68 6.40
N CYS A 111 11.97 -0.53 7.06
CA CYS A 111 13.10 0.10 7.75
C CYS A 111 13.61 -0.71 8.94
N SER A 112 12.72 -1.13 9.84
CA SER A 112 13.11 -1.87 11.05
C SER A 112 13.70 -3.25 10.76
N ASN A 113 13.28 -3.91 9.67
CA ASN A 113 13.75 -5.24 9.30
C ASN A 113 14.79 -5.23 8.18
N HIS A 114 15.24 -4.05 7.75
CA HIS A 114 16.24 -3.86 6.69
C HIS A 114 15.82 -4.52 5.35
N VAL A 115 14.52 -4.74 5.14
CA VAL A 115 13.94 -5.24 3.89
C VAL A 115 13.59 -4.09 2.96
N TYR A 116 14.60 -3.26 2.66
CA TYR A 116 14.42 -1.97 2.00
C TYR A 116 13.76 -2.02 0.63
N TYR A 117 13.75 -3.16 -0.04
CA TYR A 117 13.22 -3.32 -1.40
C TYR A 117 11.98 -4.23 -1.47
N ALA A 118 11.33 -4.46 -0.32
CA ALA A 118 10.02 -5.12 -0.30
C ALA A 118 8.98 -4.26 -1.03
N LYS A 119 8.10 -4.91 -1.80
CA LYS A 119 7.14 -4.27 -2.69
C LYS A 119 5.75 -4.33 -2.09
N ARG A 120 4.98 -3.26 -2.25
CA ARG A 120 3.53 -3.33 -2.10
C ARG A 120 2.93 -4.08 -3.30
N VAL A 121 2.01 -4.98 -3.04
CA VAL A 121 1.29 -5.75 -4.07
C VAL A 121 -0.21 -5.53 -3.95
N ARG A 122 -0.96 -5.96 -4.98
CA ARG A 122 -2.42 -5.99 -4.87
C ARG A 122 -2.82 -7.05 -3.86
N CYS A 123 -3.74 -6.71 -2.98
CA CYS A 123 -4.30 -7.68 -2.04
C CYS A 123 -5.12 -8.75 -2.78
N SER A 124 -4.95 -10.01 -2.40
CA SER A 124 -5.69 -11.14 -2.96
C SER A 124 -7.13 -11.23 -2.44
N GLN A 125 -7.41 -10.64 -1.28
CA GLN A 125 -8.74 -10.53 -0.67
C GLN A 125 -9.06 -9.06 -0.36
N PRO A 126 -10.35 -8.66 -0.35
CA PRO A 126 -10.73 -7.33 0.05
C PRO A 126 -10.30 -7.06 1.50
N VAL A 127 -9.62 -5.93 1.69
CA VAL A 127 -8.96 -5.50 2.93
C VAL A 127 -9.93 -5.42 4.12
N SER A 128 -11.25 -5.34 3.88
CA SER A 128 -12.30 -5.32 4.89
C SER A 128 -12.34 -6.54 5.83
N ILE A 129 -11.75 -7.67 5.44
CA ILE A 129 -11.64 -8.87 6.31
C ILE A 129 -10.43 -8.77 7.25
N LEU A 130 -9.44 -7.94 6.93
CA LEU A 130 -8.20 -7.79 7.70
C LEU A 130 -8.26 -6.64 8.71
N SER A 131 -9.35 -5.87 8.74
CA SER A 131 -9.53 -4.83 9.74
C SER A 131 -10.05 -5.47 11.05
N PRO A 132 -9.40 -5.24 12.20
CA PRO A 132 -9.86 -5.77 13.49
C PRO A 132 -11.19 -5.19 14.00
N ASN A 133 -12.01 -4.54 13.19
CA ASN A 133 -13.22 -3.88 13.69
C ASN A 133 -14.53 -4.59 13.31
N THR A 134 -14.48 -5.65 12.51
CA THR A 134 -15.70 -6.32 12.02
C THR A 134 -16.27 -7.37 13.00
N TYR A 135 -15.53 -7.74 14.05
CA TYR A 135 -15.99 -8.74 15.03
C TYR A 135 -16.91 -8.20 16.13
N LYS A 136 -17.23 -6.90 16.16
CA LYS A 136 -18.15 -6.32 17.16
C LYS A 136 -19.59 -6.14 16.70
N GLU A 137 -19.91 -6.37 15.43
CA GLU A 137 -21.26 -6.08 14.90
C GLU A 137 -22.11 -7.33 14.63
N VAL A 138 -21.53 -8.53 14.72
CA VAL A 138 -22.24 -9.79 14.43
C VAL A 138 -22.93 -10.39 15.67
N GLU A 139 -22.56 -9.99 16.88
CA GLU A 139 -23.14 -10.58 18.12
C GLU A 139 -24.44 -9.89 18.58
N VAL A 140 -24.79 -8.71 18.05
CA VAL A 140 -26.00 -7.96 18.47
C VAL A 140 -27.23 -8.33 17.62
N ALA A 141 -27.06 -9.00 16.48
CA ALA A 141 -28.15 -9.29 15.54
C ALA A 141 -28.84 -10.66 15.76
N ALA A 142 -28.37 -11.49 16.70
CA ALA A 142 -28.85 -12.88 16.85
C ALA A 142 -29.95 -13.10 17.90
N GLU A 143 -30.31 -12.11 18.71
CA GLU A 143 -31.34 -12.26 19.76
C GLU A 143 -32.60 -11.44 19.45
N VAL A 144 -33.24 -11.71 18.30
CA VAL A 144 -34.66 -11.34 18.09
C VAL A 144 -35.39 -12.50 17.43
N ALA A 145 -35.79 -13.46 18.26
CA ALA A 145 -36.88 -14.38 17.93
C ALA A 145 -38.06 -14.11 18.87
N PRO A 146 -39.19 -13.56 18.41
CA PRO A 146 -40.42 -13.55 19.18
C PRO A 146 -41.29 -14.74 18.75
N THR A 147 -41.28 -15.79 19.55
CA THR A 147 -42.30 -16.86 19.49
C THR A 147 -43.61 -16.33 20.05
N THR A 148 -44.68 -16.43 19.26
CA THR A 148 -46.04 -16.04 19.63
C THR A 148 -46.71 -17.16 20.43
N MET A 149 -47.30 -16.86 21.61
CA MET A 149 -48.68 -17.19 22.00
C MET A 149 -48.92 -17.12 23.54
N THR A 150 -49.92 -16.32 23.91
CA THR A 150 -50.95 -16.56 24.95
C THR A 150 -50.68 -16.16 26.42
N SER A 151 -51.32 -15.05 26.79
CA SER A 151 -51.74 -14.60 28.14
C SER A 151 -52.74 -15.59 28.77
N PRO A 152 -52.94 -15.73 30.11
CA PRO A 152 -53.51 -14.62 30.89
C PRO A 152 -53.27 -14.54 32.42
N PHE A 153 -53.70 -13.39 32.97
CA PHE A 153 -54.15 -13.07 34.35
C PHE A 153 -53.18 -13.05 35.55
N LEU A 154 -52.82 -11.81 35.93
CA LEU A 154 -53.08 -11.11 37.21
C LEU A 154 -52.83 -11.83 38.56
N SER A 155 -51.95 -11.26 39.39
CA SER A 155 -52.22 -10.96 40.82
C SER A 155 -51.19 -10.01 41.42
N HIS A 156 -51.73 -9.06 42.20
CA HIS A 156 -51.05 -8.05 43.02
C HIS A 156 -50.09 -8.66 44.06
N ILE A 157 -49.09 -7.89 44.51
CA ILE A 157 -49.00 -7.36 45.89
C ILE A 157 -47.70 -6.56 46.12
N THR A 158 -47.88 -5.54 46.96
CA THR A 158 -47.07 -4.42 47.46
C THR A 158 -45.83 -4.77 48.30
N GLY A 159 -44.87 -3.84 48.33
CA GLY A 159 -43.92 -3.61 49.44
C GLY A 159 -42.50 -4.16 49.20
N GLU A 160 -41.38 -3.56 49.57
CA GLU A 160 -41.04 -2.33 50.29
C GLU A 160 -39.60 -1.93 49.88
N THR A 161 -39.29 -0.65 50.06
CA THR A 161 -37.96 -0.04 49.99
C THR A 161 -36.91 -0.73 50.88
N PHE A 162 -35.70 -0.92 50.34
CA PHE A 162 -34.46 -0.81 51.13
C PHE A 162 -33.40 -0.06 50.33
N GLN A 163 -33.11 1.17 50.77
CA GLN A 163 -31.84 1.84 50.49
C GLN A 163 -30.72 1.13 51.28
N SER A 164 -29.54 1.00 50.68
CA SER A 164 -28.32 1.35 51.40
C SER A 164 -27.24 1.80 50.43
N GLN A 165 -26.67 2.96 50.73
CA GLN A 165 -25.53 3.62 50.10
C GLN A 165 -24.20 2.94 50.48
N ASP A 166 -23.21 3.00 49.59
CA ASP A 166 -21.78 3.30 49.86
C ASP A 166 -21.07 3.41 48.48
N VAL A 167 -20.61 4.57 47.97
CA VAL A 167 -19.50 5.48 48.33
C VAL A 167 -18.08 4.88 48.14
N GLY A 168 -17.29 5.53 47.26
CA GLY A 168 -15.81 5.53 47.26
C GLY A 168 -15.15 4.81 46.08
N HIS A 169 -14.67 5.51 45.04
CA HIS A 169 -13.32 6.09 44.85
C HIS A 169 -12.16 5.10 45.06
N TRP A 170 -11.48 4.69 43.98
CA TRP A 170 -10.09 5.04 43.59
C TRP A 170 -9.94 4.88 42.07
#